data_AF-A0A920K5Q5-F1
#
_entry.id   AF-A0A920K5Q5-F1
#
_cell.length_a   1.000
_cell.length_b   1.000
_cell.length_c   1.000
_cell.angle_alpha   90.00
_cell.angle_beta   90.00
_cell.angle_gamma   90.00
#
_symmetry.space_group_name_H-M   'P 1'
#
loop_
_entity.id
_entity.type
_entity.pdbx_description
1 polymer ?
#
loop_
_entity_poly.entity_id
_entity_poly.type
_entity_poly.pdbx_seq_one_letter_code
_entity_poly.pdbx_strand_id
1 'polypeptide(L)'
;MCITAIDKVREISNVEKINTLGFCIGGTLLSCAAGVIAKQKRDTINSITLMASLLEFSDPGILKIFIDESSISMRGKLNRTKRCHAWIGTCINLFIFEAR
;
A
#
# COMPACT_ATOMS: atom_id res chain seq x y z
N MET A 1 1.22 0.59 10.76
CA MET A 1 1.82 -0.74 11.01
C MET A 1 3.09 -0.96 10.17
N CYS A 2 3.06 -0.88 8.84
CA CYS A 2 4.27 -1.07 8.00
C CYS A 2 5.40 -0.06 8.29
N ILE A 3 5.09 1.23 8.48
CA ILE A 3 6.10 2.28 8.76
C ILE A 3 6.85 1.99 10.08
N THR A 4 6.12 1.62 11.14
CA THR A 4 6.71 1.25 12.44
C THR A 4 7.63 0.03 12.33
N ALA A 5 7.25 -0.97 11.52
CA ALA A 5 8.08 -2.15 11.30
C ALA A 5 9.39 -1.77 10.58
N ILE A 6 9.31 -0.92 9.54
CA ILE A 6 10.50 -0.39 8.84
C ILE A 6 11.43 0.32 9.83
N ASP A 7 10.87 1.17 10.69
CA ASP A 7 11.64 1.92 11.68
C ASP A 7 12.32 1.00 12.71
N LYS A 8 11.62 -0.02 13.22
CA LYS A 8 12.21 -0.98 14.17
C LYS A 8 13.25 -1.89 13.54
N VAL A 9 13.05 -2.35 12.31
CA VAL A 9 14.08 -3.16 11.63
C VAL A 9 15.33 -2.32 11.44
N ARG A 10 15.23 -1.05 11.03
CA ARG A 10 16.37 -0.13 10.89
C ARG A 10 17.11 0.09 12.21
N GLU A 11 16.37 0.30 13.30
CA GLU A 11 16.93 0.48 14.64
C GLU A 11 17.70 -0.78 15.10
N ILE A 12 17.13 -1.96 14.91
CA ILE A 12 17.75 -3.24 15.32
C ILE A 12 18.98 -3.57 14.47
N SER A 13 18.90 -3.32 13.16
CA SER A 13 20.00 -3.64 12.22
C SER A 13 21.04 -2.52 12.10
N ASN A 14 20.79 -1.36 12.71
CA ASN A 14 21.64 -0.17 12.66
C ASN A 14 22.02 0.25 11.23
N VAL A 15 21.04 0.25 10.32
CA VAL A 15 21.21 0.64 8.91
C VAL A 15 20.33 1.82 8.54
N GLU A 16 20.85 2.67 7.65
CA GLU A 16 20.10 3.83 7.15
C GLU A 16 18.94 3.43 6.23
N LYS A 17 19.07 2.36 5.44
CA LYS A 17 18.02 1.91 4.52
C LYS A 17 17.85 0.40 4.56
N ILE A 18 16.63 -0.06 4.31
CA ILE A 18 16.32 -1.48 4.21
C ILE A 18 15.72 -1.85 2.86
N ASN A 19 15.92 -3.09 2.44
CA ASN A 19 15.18 -3.69 1.35
C ASN A 19 13.87 -4.24 1.90
N THR A 20 12.76 -4.00 1.20
CA THR A 20 11.44 -4.42 1.65
C THR A 20 10.79 -5.34 0.62
N LEU A 21 10.03 -6.32 1.10
CA LEU A 21 9.28 -7.25 0.26
C LEU A 21 7.83 -7.29 0.70
N GLY A 22 6.92 -7.16 -0.26
CA GLY A 22 5.49 -7.27 -0.06
C GLY A 22 4.91 -8.47 -0.83
N PHE A 23 4.06 -9.25 -0.17
CA PHE A 23 3.39 -10.41 -0.76
C PHE A 23 1.88 -10.26 -0.64
N CYS A 24 1.15 -10.51 -1.73
CA CYS A 24 -0.31 -10.38 -1.81
C CYS A 24 -0.77 -8.97 -1.33
N ILE A 25 -1.73 -8.90 -0.40
CA ILE A 25 -2.20 -7.63 0.20
C ILE A 25 -1.09 -6.85 0.93
N GLY A 26 -0.05 -7.57 1.38
CA GLY A 26 1.11 -6.97 2.02
C GLY A 26 1.87 -6.04 1.09
N GLY A 27 1.90 -6.33 -0.22
CA GLY A 27 2.50 -5.43 -1.21
C GLY A 27 1.72 -4.14 -1.38
N THR A 28 0.38 -4.21 -1.42
CA THR A 28 -0.47 -3.01 -1.46
C THR A 28 -0.23 -2.12 -0.24
N LEU A 29 -0.21 -2.71 0.95
CA LEU A 29 0.05 -1.98 2.19
C LEU A 29 1.46 -1.38 2.24
N LEU A 30 2.46 -2.12 1.75
CA LEU A 30 3.85 -1.66 1.66
C LEU A 30 3.98 -0.48 0.69
N SER A 31 3.33 -0.53 -0.48
CA SER A 31 3.32 0.58 -1.44
C SER A 31 2.63 1.82 -0.89
N CYS A 32 1.50 1.67 -0.18
CA CYS A 32 0.86 2.78 0.52
C CYS A 32 1.79 3.39 1.58
N ALA A 33 2.48 2.56 2.37
CA ALA A 33 3.44 3.03 3.37
C ALA A 33 4.63 3.74 2.73
N ALA A 34 5.16 3.22 1.63
CA ALA A 34 6.23 3.84 0.86
C ALA A 34 5.82 5.22 0.33
N GLY A 35 4.60 5.37 -0.20
CA GLY A 35 4.07 6.66 -0.63
C GLY A 35 3.96 7.69 0.50
N VAL A 36 3.60 7.25 1.71
CA VAL A 36 3.58 8.12 2.91
C VAL A 36 5.00 8.53 3.32
N ILE A 37 5.95 7.59 3.31
CA ILE A 37 7.37 7.83 3.63
C ILE A 37 8.00 8.82 2.63
N ALA A 38 7.73 8.65 1.33
CA ALA A 38 8.17 9.56 0.27
C ALA A 38 7.61 10.97 0.45
N LYS A 39 6.31 11.10 0.76
CA LYS A 39 5.68 12.40 1.08
C LYS A 39 6.30 13.08 2.30
N GLN A 40 6.78 12.30 3.27
CA GLN A 40 7.49 12.79 4.45
C GLN A 40 8.98 13.11 4.18
N LYS A 41 9.47 12.93 2.94
CA LYS A 41 10.87 13.09 2.54
C LYS A 41 11.84 12.23 3.37
N ARG A 42 11.38 11.05 3.81
CA ARG A 42 12.19 10.11 4.57
C ARG A 42 12.80 9.10 3.59
N ASP A 43 14.12 8.97 3.58
CA ASP A 43 14.85 8.08 2.69
C ASP A 43 15.26 6.79 3.43
N THR A 44 14.28 5.91 3.68
CA THR A 44 14.45 4.75 4.59
C THR A 44 14.36 3.40 3.87
N ILE A 45 13.99 3.40 2.60
CA ILE A 45 13.78 2.19 1.79
C ILE A 45 14.74 2.22 0.61
N ASN A 46 15.57 1.20 0.47
CA ASN A 46 16.52 1.08 -0.64
C ASN A 46 15.88 0.42 -1.87
N SER A 47 15.10 -0.63 -1.65
CA SER A 47 14.36 -1.31 -2.71
C SER A 47 13.03 -1.88 -2.20
N ILE A 48 12.08 -2.02 -3.11
CA ILE A 48 10.77 -2.61 -2.87
C ILE A 48 10.55 -3.74 -3.87
N THR A 49 10.41 -4.96 -3.38
CA THR A 49 10.04 -6.12 -4.17
C THR A 49 8.57 -6.45 -3.94
N LEU A 50 7.77 -6.50 -5.00
CA LEU A 50 6.35 -6.82 -4.94
C LEU A 50 6.08 -8.16 -5.61
N MET A 51 5.61 -9.14 -4.84
CA MET A 51 5.35 -10.48 -5.34
C MET A 51 3.84 -10.79 -5.26
N ALA A 52 3.24 -11.12 -6.41
CA ALA A 52 1.81 -11.41 -6.54
C ALA A 52 0.90 -10.37 -5.85
N SER A 53 1.29 -9.09 -5.90
CA SER A 53 0.61 -8.01 -5.19
C SER A 53 -0.13 -7.12 -6.18
N LEU A 54 -1.43 -6.92 -5.96
CA LEU A 54 -2.23 -6.01 -6.76
C LEU A 54 -2.02 -4.58 -6.26
N LEU A 55 -1.57 -3.70 -7.14
CA LEU A 55 -1.48 -2.26 -6.88
C LEU A 55 -2.69 -1.53 -7.47
N GLU A 56 -3.10 -1.92 -8.68
CA GLU A 56 -4.27 -1.37 -9.34
C GLU A 56 -5.48 -2.30 -9.14
N PHE A 57 -6.53 -1.76 -8.53
CA PHE A 57 -7.76 -2.50 -8.22
C PHE A 57 -8.93 -2.11 -9.15
N SER A 58 -8.66 -1.41 -10.25
CA SER A 58 -9.68 -1.10 -11.27
C SER A 58 -10.24 -2.36 -11.94
N ASP A 59 -9.42 -3.41 -12.07
CA ASP A 59 -9.88 -4.71 -12.57
C ASP A 59 -9.33 -5.91 -11.76
N PRO A 60 -9.95 -6.25 -10.62
CA PRO A 60 -9.53 -7.38 -9.78
C PRO A 60 -9.86 -8.76 -10.38
N GLY A 61 -10.30 -8.82 -11.64
CA GLY A 61 -10.57 -10.06 -12.36
C GLY A 61 -11.67 -10.90 -11.70
N ILE A 62 -11.40 -12.19 -11.50
CA ILE A 62 -12.39 -13.17 -11.00
C ILE A 62 -12.90 -12.85 -9.60
N LEU A 63 -12.19 -12.03 -8.82
CA LEU A 63 -12.63 -11.61 -7.49
C LEU A 63 -13.90 -10.75 -7.53
N LYS A 64 -14.24 -10.14 -8.68
CA LYS A 64 -15.49 -9.38 -8.84
C LYS A 64 -16.73 -10.21 -8.57
N ILE A 65 -16.74 -11.51 -8.88
CA ILE A 65 -17.92 -12.37 -8.71
C ILE A 65 -18.25 -12.63 -7.23
N PHE A 66 -17.28 -12.44 -6.33
CA PHE A 66 -17.45 -12.63 -4.89
C PHE A 66 -17.79 -11.33 -4.15
N ILE A 67 -17.83 -10.20 -4.85
CA ILE A 67 -18.08 -8.88 -4.28
C ILE A 67 -19.48 -8.44 -4.73
N ASP A 68 -20.45 -8.58 -3.84
CA ASP A 68 -21.83 -8.17 -4.08
C ASP A 68 -22.10 -6.76 -3.49
N GLU A 69 -22.69 -5.86 -4.30
CA GLU A 69 -22.96 -4.48 -3.88
C GLU A 69 -23.93 -4.39 -2.68
N SER A 70 -24.85 -5.35 -2.52
CA SER A 70 -25.76 -5.37 -1.37
C SER A 70 -25.02 -5.66 -0.06
N SER A 71 -24.01 -6.54 -0.12
CA SER A 71 -23.11 -6.84 1.01
C SER A 71 -22.24 -5.63 1.41
N ILE A 72 -21.81 -4.82 0.42
CA ILE A 72 -21.04 -3.59 0.65
C ILE A 72 -21.96 -2.49 1.19
N SER A 73 -23.18 -2.34 0.67
CA SER A 73 -24.16 -1.35 1.11
C SER A 73 -24.59 -1.56 2.57
N MET A 74 -24.77 -2.82 2.97
CA MET A 74 -25.06 -3.18 4.36
C MET A 74 -23.92 -2.79 5.30
N ARG A 75 -22.65 -3.00 4.90
CA ARG A 75 -21.46 -2.57 5.65
C ARG A 75 -21.25 -1.05 5.64
N GLY A 76 -21.58 -0.38 4.53
CA GLY A 76 -21.45 1.07 4.36
C GLY A 76 -22.41 1.88 5.23
N LYS A 77 -23.55 1.30 5.63
CA LYS A 77 -24.42 1.87 6.66
C LYS A 77 -23.82 1.79 8.06
N LEU A 78 -22.88 0.86 8.29
CA LEU A 78 -22.19 0.69 9.58
C LEU A 78 -20.91 1.54 9.70
N ASN A 79 -20.24 1.89 8.58
CA ASN A 79 -19.00 2.66 8.59
C ASN A 79 -19.01 3.85 7.61
N ARG A 80 -19.02 5.06 8.18
CA ARG A 80 -19.04 6.37 7.50
C ARG A 80 -17.68 6.76 6.89
N THR A 81 -17.09 5.92 6.04
CA THR A 81 -15.74 6.17 5.47
C THR A 81 -15.71 6.10 3.94
N LYS A 82 -16.32 7.08 3.27
CA LYS A 82 -16.30 7.22 1.78
C LYS A 82 -14.98 7.79 1.23
N ARG A 83 -13.81 7.30 1.65
CA ARG A 83 -12.51 7.90 1.24
C ARG A 83 -11.46 6.92 0.74
N CYS A 84 -11.83 5.69 0.34
CA CYS A 84 -10.86 4.67 -0.08
C CYS A 84 -10.56 4.67 -1.60
N HIS A 85 -11.49 5.05 -2.48
CA HIS A 85 -11.30 4.89 -3.93
C HIS A 85 -10.29 5.88 -4.56
N ALA A 86 -10.13 7.09 -4.02
CA ALA A 86 -9.21 8.10 -4.59
C ALA A 86 -7.73 7.92 -4.16
N TRP A 87 -7.48 7.16 -3.10
CA TRP A 87 -6.16 7.09 -2.46
C TRP A 87 -5.21 6.10 -3.13
N ILE A 88 -5.73 4.98 -3.64
CA ILE A 88 -4.90 3.91 -4.23
C ILE A 88 -4.18 4.41 -5.50
N GLY A 89 -4.90 5.06 -6.42
CA GLY A 89 -4.31 5.57 -7.67
C GLY A 89 -3.35 6.76 -7.49
N THR A 90 -3.56 7.58 -6.45
CA THR A 90 -2.67 8.73 -6.19
C THR A 90 -1.34 8.29 -5.58
N CYS A 91 -1.34 7.28 -4.70
CA CYS A 91 -0.12 6.75 -4.10
C CYS A 91 0.79 6.05 -5.12
N ILE A 92 0.22 5.42 -6.15
CA ILE A 92 0.98 4.75 -7.23
C ILE A 92 1.59 5.77 -8.19
N ASN A 93 0.84 6.80 -8.59
CA ASN A 93 1.35 7.85 -9.47
C ASN A 93 2.51 8.65 -8.84
N LEU A 94 2.51 8.83 -7.52
CA LEU A 94 3.63 9.46 -6.81
C LEU A 94 4.90 8.59 -6.82
N PHE A 95 4.75 7.26 -6.88
CA PHE A 95 5.88 6.32 -6.92
C PHE A 95 6.50 6.18 -8.32
N ILE A 96 5.68 6.29 -9.38
CA ILE A 96 6.16 6.20 -10.77
C ILE A 96 6.88 7.48 -11.23
N PHE A 97 6.50 8.66 -10.71
CA PHE A 97 7.07 9.93 -11.18
C PHE A 97 8.42 10.31 -10.55
N GLU A 98 8.72 9.83 -9.33
CA GLU A 98 9.98 10.13 -8.61
C GLU A 98 11.08 9.06 -8.84
N ALA A 99 10.79 8.02 -9.62
CA ALA A 99 11.71 6.92 -9.96
C ALA A 99 12.34 7.05 -11.36
N ARG A 100 12.32 8.27 -11.94
CA ARG A 100 13.00 8.60 -13.20
C ARG A 100 14.05 9.68 -12.99
#